data_AF-A0A942V398-F1
#
_entry.id   AF-A0A942V398-F1
#
_cell.length_a   1.000
_cell.length_b   1.000
_cell.length_c   1.000
_cell.angle_alpha   90.00
_cell.angle_beta   90.00
_cell.angle_gamma   90.00
#
_symmetry.space_group_name_H-M   'P 1'
#
loop_
_entity.id
_entity.type
_entity.pdbx_description
1 polymer ?
#
loop_
_entity_poly.entity_id
_entity_poly.type
_entity_poly.pdbx_seq_one_letter_code
_entity_poly.pdbx_strand_id
1 'polypeptide(L)'
;MINEVLLKRMAALTGILGLALGFLTIIPFICNFSFFALVVLAAPIVLIYMKKLNMIGILEPKLGAMYGAIIGFISFLGFAVSFVPLATIIGFIYKGSYYLGVSLLFRSGFFVLIMMVFFVAILSALMNAFSGMVTMYVYNQIEPKPAEEQTNIDIKE
;
A
#
# COMPACT_ATOMS: atom_id res chain seq x y z
N MET A 1 -4.70 -16.54 -12.92
CA MET A 1 -4.62 -17.18 -11.58
C MET A 1 -3.62 -16.39 -10.73
N ILE A 2 -3.95 -16.01 -9.50
CA ILE A 2 -3.03 -15.25 -8.62
C ILE A 2 -1.93 -16.21 -8.18
N ASN A 3 -0.67 -15.81 -8.33
CA ASN A 3 0.46 -16.59 -7.83
C ASN A 3 0.59 -16.35 -6.32
N GLU A 4 0.33 -17.38 -5.50
CA GLU A 4 0.39 -17.30 -4.04
C GLU A 4 1.77 -16.85 -3.53
N VAL A 5 2.85 -17.27 -4.19
CA VAL A 5 4.22 -16.90 -3.82
C VAL A 5 4.44 -15.40 -4.02
N LEU A 6 3.90 -14.85 -5.12
CA LEU A 6 3.97 -13.42 -5.41
C LEU A 6 3.19 -12.62 -4.36
N LEU A 7 1.98 -13.07 -4.02
CA LEU A 7 1.12 -12.42 -3.05
C LEU A 7 1.76 -12.40 -1.65
N LYS A 8 2.37 -13.51 -1.21
CA LYS A 8 3.08 -13.57 0.08
C LYS A 8 4.25 -12.59 0.14
N ARG A 9 5.05 -12.50 -0.93
CA ARG A 9 6.18 -11.56 -1.00
C ARG A 9 5.71 -10.11 -1.00
N MET A 10 4.64 -9.82 -1.73
CA MET A 10 4.02 -8.50 -1.75
C MET A 10 3.52 -8.11 -0.35
N ALA A 11 2.76 -8.99 0.31
CA ALA A 11 2.26 -8.77 1.67
C ALA A 11 3.39 -8.53 2.68
N ALA A 12 4.50 -9.27 2.58
CA ALA A 12 5.66 -9.06 3.44
C ALA A 12 6.29 -7.69 3.19
N LEU A 13 6.54 -7.32 1.93
CA LEU A 13 7.16 -6.03 1.58
C LEU A 13 6.30 -4.84 2.02
N THR A 14 4.98 -4.92 1.81
CA THR A 14 4.05 -3.85 2.14
C THR A 14 3.84 -3.72 3.64
N GLY A 15 3.82 -4.83 4.38
CA GLY A 15 3.79 -4.83 5.83
C GLY A 15 5.02 -4.15 6.43
N ILE A 16 6.22 -4.44 5.91
CA ILE A 16 7.47 -3.79 6.32
C ILE A 16 7.44 -2.29 6.00
N LEU A 17 6.99 -1.91 4.80
CA LEU A 17 6.83 -0.51 4.41
C LEU A 17 5.88 0.23 5.36
N GLY A 18 4.73 -0.38 5.67
CA GLY A 18 3.75 0.15 6.61
C GLY A 18 4.33 0.39 8.00
N LEU A 19 5.02 -0.61 8.55
CA LEU A 19 5.70 -0.50 9.84
C LEU A 19 6.73 0.63 9.86
N ALA A 20 7.60 0.69 8.84
CA ALA A 20 8.63 1.71 8.73
C ALA A 20 8.02 3.13 8.66
N LEU A 21 6.96 3.30 7.86
CA LEU A 21 6.23 4.55 7.78
C LEU A 21 5.55 4.90 9.10
N GLY A 22 5.05 3.92 9.86
CA GLY A 22 4.44 4.17 11.17
C GLY A 22 5.41 4.77 12.19
N PHE A 23 6.66 4.29 12.22
CA PHE A 23 7.71 4.92 13.03
C PHE A 23 8.08 6.31 12.51
N LEU A 24 8.22 6.47 11.19
CA LEU A 24 8.61 7.75 10.58
C LEU A 24 7.56 8.85 10.82
N THR A 25 6.29 8.47 10.88
CA THR A 25 5.16 9.38 11.08
C THR A 25 5.12 10.00 12.49
N ILE A 26 5.89 9.46 13.44
CA ILE A 26 6.07 10.06 14.77
C ILE A 26 6.85 11.38 14.71
N ILE A 27 7.55 11.67 13.61
CA ILE A 27 8.22 12.96 13.40
C ILE A 27 7.20 13.96 12.82
N PRO A 28 6.78 15.01 13.55
CA PRO A 28 5.66 15.87 13.15
C PRO A 28 5.84 16.53 11.77
N PHE A 29 7.07 16.90 11.40
CA PHE A 29 7.36 17.52 10.10
C PHE A 29 7.16 16.56 8.92
N ILE A 30 7.38 15.25 9.13
CA ILE A 30 7.33 14.22 8.09
C ILE A 30 5.99 13.46 8.13
N CYS A 31 5.18 13.67 9.17
CA CYS A 31 3.92 12.96 9.40
C CYS A 31 3.00 13.00 8.17
N ASN A 32 2.67 14.20 7.68
CA ASN A 32 1.76 14.36 6.55
C ASN A 32 2.28 13.71 5.26
N PHE A 33 3.59 13.84 4.99
CA PHE A 33 4.21 13.24 3.81
C PHE A 33 4.23 11.71 3.90
N SER A 34 4.53 11.16 5.08
CA SER A 34 4.54 9.72 5.33
C SER A 34 3.14 9.13 5.18
N PHE A 35 2.13 9.82 5.72
CA PHE A 35 0.74 9.40 5.62
C PHE A 35 0.21 9.47 4.18
N PHE A 36 0.55 10.54 3.45
CA PHE A 36 0.24 10.65 2.03
C PHE A 36 0.91 9.52 1.22
N ALA A 37 2.18 9.24 1.49
CA ALA A 37 2.90 8.16 0.84
C ALA A 37 2.25 6.80 1.12
N LEU A 38 1.80 6.56 2.35
CA LEU A 38 1.09 5.33 2.73
C LEU A 38 -0.25 5.17 1.99
N VAL A 39 -1.08 6.22 1.98
CA VAL A 39 -2.47 6.16 1.47
C VAL A 39 -2.52 6.19 -0.06
N VAL A 40 -1.55 6.84 -0.73
CA VAL A 40 -1.60 7.06 -2.18
C VAL A 40 -0.44 6.41 -2.92
N LEU A 41 0.77 6.46 -2.38
CA LEU A 41 1.99 6.06 -3.10
C LEU A 41 2.51 4.67 -2.77
N ALA A 42 1.95 3.97 -1.78
CA ALA A 42 2.43 2.65 -1.37
C ALA A 42 2.36 1.66 -2.54
N ALA A 43 1.26 1.64 -3.29
CA ALA A 43 1.12 0.80 -4.47
C ALA A 43 2.14 1.12 -5.57
N PRO A 44 2.28 2.38 -6.05
CA PRO A 44 3.34 2.74 -6.98
C PRO A 44 4.74 2.31 -6.53
N ILE A 45 5.12 2.61 -5.28
CA ILE A 45 6.45 2.27 -4.74
C ILE A 45 6.70 0.77 -4.81
N VAL A 46 5.75 -0.03 -4.32
CA VAL A 46 5.88 -1.49 -4.21
C VAL A 46 5.84 -2.14 -5.60
N LEU A 47 4.93 -1.73 -6.47
CA LEU A 47 4.80 -2.30 -7.81
C LEU A 47 6.02 -1.97 -8.67
N ILE A 48 6.52 -0.73 -8.63
CA ILE A 48 7.77 -0.35 -9.32
C ILE A 48 8.94 -1.19 -8.78
N TYR A 49 9.05 -1.34 -7.47
CA TYR A 49 10.11 -2.12 -6.85
C TYR A 49 10.08 -3.60 -7.28
N MET A 50 8.91 -4.24 -7.21
CA MET A 50 8.73 -5.64 -7.63
C MET A 50 8.99 -5.83 -9.12
N LYS A 51 8.64 -4.83 -9.95
CA LYS A 51 8.92 -4.86 -11.38
C LYS A 51 10.42 -4.74 -11.69
N LYS A 52 11.15 -3.86 -10.99
CA LYS A 52 12.61 -3.75 -11.10
C LYS A 52 13.34 -5.05 -10.74
N LEU A 53 12.75 -5.88 -9.88
CA LEU A 53 13.27 -7.19 -9.51
C LEU A 53 12.80 -8.33 -10.44
N ASN A 54 12.14 -8.00 -11.57
CA ASN A 54 11.55 -8.96 -12.51
C ASN A 54 10.58 -9.96 -11.85
N MET A 55 9.96 -9.58 -10.73
CA MET A 55 8.99 -10.44 -10.02
C MET A 55 7.59 -10.38 -10.66
N ILE A 56 7.33 -9.35 -11.43
CA ILE A 56 6.03 -9.04 -12.04
C ILE A 56 6.28 -8.71 -13.51
N GLY A 57 5.60 -9.42 -14.43
CA GLY A 57 5.66 -9.15 -15.87
C GLY A 57 4.73 -8.02 -16.31
N ILE A 58 4.28 -8.07 -17.57
CA ILE A 58 3.24 -7.16 -18.06
C ILE A 58 1.93 -7.52 -17.38
N LEU A 59 1.38 -6.59 -16.60
CA LEU A 59 0.15 -6.77 -15.85
C LEU A 59 -0.95 -5.90 -16.41
N GLU A 60 -2.14 -6.47 -16.59
CA GLU A 60 -3.32 -5.69 -16.92
C GLU A 60 -3.64 -4.66 -15.82
N PRO A 61 -4.20 -3.48 -16.18
CA PRO A 61 -4.57 -2.46 -15.19
C PRO A 61 -5.53 -2.99 -14.11
N LYS A 62 -6.40 -3.94 -14.46
CA LYS A 62 -7.30 -4.62 -13.50
C LYS A 62 -6.55 -5.35 -12.39
N LEU A 63 -5.49 -6.09 -12.75
CA LEU A 63 -4.61 -6.75 -11.77
C LEU A 63 -3.82 -5.72 -10.97
N GLY A 64 -3.37 -4.63 -11.61
CA GLY A 64 -2.74 -3.48 -10.94
C GLY A 64 -3.63 -2.89 -9.85
N ALA A 65 -4.92 -2.73 -10.12
CA ALA A 65 -5.90 -2.25 -9.14
C ALA A 65 -6.06 -3.20 -7.95
N MET A 66 -6.18 -4.49 -8.23
CA MET A 66 -6.33 -5.52 -7.19
C MET A 66 -5.10 -5.61 -6.29
N TYR A 67 -3.89 -5.63 -6.87
CA TYR A 67 -2.65 -5.61 -6.09
C TYR A 67 -2.49 -4.29 -5.34
N GLY A 68 -2.85 -3.16 -5.95
CA GLY A 68 -2.85 -1.86 -5.28
C GLY A 68 -3.73 -1.84 -4.03
N ALA A 69 -4.94 -2.41 -4.10
CA ALA A 69 -5.84 -2.52 -2.96
C ALA A 69 -5.21 -3.31 -1.81
N ILE A 70 -4.63 -4.48 -2.13
CA ILE A 70 -3.98 -5.35 -1.14
C ILE A 70 -2.77 -4.65 -0.51
N ILE A 71 -1.96 -3.97 -1.34
CA ILE A 71 -0.81 -3.19 -0.88
C ILE A 71 -1.25 -2.11 0.13
N GLY A 72 -2.24 -1.29 -0.23
CA GLY A 72 -2.72 -0.20 0.61
C GLY A 72 -3.37 -0.65 1.92
N PHE A 73 -4.09 -1.78 1.89
CA PHE A 73 -4.69 -2.35 3.08
C PHE A 73 -3.64 -2.88 4.06
N ILE A 74 -2.72 -3.73 3.58
CA ILE A 74 -1.71 -4.37 4.42
C ILE A 74 -0.70 -3.35 4.95
N SER A 75 -0.29 -2.39 4.12
CA SER A 75 0.62 -1.32 4.56
C SER A 75 -0.03 -0.48 5.66
N PHE A 76 -1.33 -0.16 5.55
CA PHE A 76 -2.02 0.59 6.59
C PHE A 76 -2.16 -0.20 7.89
N LEU A 77 -2.43 -1.51 7.83
CA LEU A 77 -2.43 -2.34 9.03
C LEU A 77 -1.05 -2.38 9.71
N GLY A 78 0.03 -2.55 8.94
CA GLY A 78 1.40 -2.47 9.47
C GLY A 78 1.71 -1.11 10.09
N PHE A 79 1.27 -0.03 9.43
CA PHE A 79 1.34 1.32 9.97
C PHE A 79 0.59 1.45 11.30
N ALA A 80 -0.65 0.97 11.38
CA ALA A 80 -1.47 1.11 12.58
C ALA A 80 -0.87 0.38 13.78
N VAL A 81 -0.31 -0.83 13.57
CA VAL A 81 0.34 -1.63 14.62
C VAL A 81 1.53 -0.91 15.25
N SER A 82 2.24 -0.08 14.49
CA SER A 82 3.39 0.69 14.99
C SER A 82 2.98 2.09 15.48
N PHE A 83 2.31 2.87 14.63
CA PHE A 83 1.96 4.26 14.90
C PHE A 83 0.96 4.42 16.03
N VAL A 84 -0.13 3.64 16.07
CA VAL A 84 -1.21 3.86 17.03
C VAL A 84 -0.74 3.71 18.47
N PRO A 85 -0.03 2.63 18.87
CA PRO A 85 0.51 2.52 20.23
C PRO A 85 1.47 3.67 20.58
N LEU A 86 2.38 4.02 19.68
CA LEU A 86 3.35 5.09 19.90
C LEU A 86 2.66 6.46 20.07
N ALA A 87 1.73 6.79 19.18
CA ALA A 87 0.96 8.02 19.22
C ALA A 87 0.11 8.11 20.50
N THR A 88 -0.49 7.00 20.95
CA THR A 88 -1.23 6.94 22.21
C THR A 88 -0.32 7.19 23.42
N ILE A 89 0.86 6.56 23.49
CA ILE A 89 1.82 6.76 24.59
C ILE A 89 2.28 8.22 24.64
N ILE A 90 2.70 8.79 23.50
CA ILE A 90 3.17 10.17 23.41
C ILE A 90 2.04 11.15 23.77
N GLY A 91 0.82 10.90 23.29
CA GLY A 91 -0.35 11.73 23.59
C GLY A 91 -0.75 11.72 25.07
N PHE A 92 -0.51 10.62 25.80
CA PHE A 92 -0.75 10.59 27.24
C PHE A 92 0.30 11.33 28.05
N ILE A 93 1.58 11.29 27.65
CA ILE A 93 2.67 11.98 28.35
C ILE A 93 2.60 13.49 28.04
N TYR A 94 2.40 13.86 26.78
CA TYR A 94 2.42 15.24 26.30
C TYR A 94 1.03 15.66 25.81
N LYS A 95 0.26 16.29 26.70
CA LYS A 95 -1.12 16.73 26.42
C LYS A 95 -1.25 17.84 25.36
N GLY A 96 -0.15 18.52 25.02
CA GLY A 96 -0.08 19.48 23.90
C GLY A 96 0.51 18.90 22.61
N SER A 97 0.70 17.57 22.55
CA SER A 97 1.30 16.93 21.38
C SER A 97 0.34 16.87 20.18
N TYR A 98 0.93 16.82 19.00
CA TYR A 98 0.22 16.59 17.73
C TYR A 98 -0.61 15.29 17.72
N TYR A 99 -0.27 14.32 18.59
CA TYR A 99 -0.89 13.00 18.68
C TYR A 99 -2.05 12.91 19.68
N LEU A 100 -2.43 14.03 20.29
CA LEU A 100 -3.50 14.07 21.29
C LEU A 100 -4.81 13.44 20.76
N GLY A 101 -5.17 13.67 19.49
CA GLY A 101 -6.37 13.10 18.88
C GLY A 101 -6.42 11.56 18.95
N VAL A 102 -5.29 10.88 18.73
CA VAL A 102 -5.20 9.41 18.83
C VAL A 102 -5.39 8.95 20.28
N SER A 103 -4.80 9.67 21.23
CA SER A 103 -4.94 9.35 22.67
C SER A 103 -6.37 9.61 23.19
N LEU A 104 -7.06 10.62 22.67
CA LEU A 104 -8.46 10.92 23.00
C LEU A 104 -9.40 9.85 22.43
N LEU A 105 -9.16 9.38 21.20
CA LEU A 105 -9.89 8.27 20.61
C LEU A 105 -9.72 6.99 21.46
N PHE A 106 -8.50 6.69 21.90
CA PHE A 106 -8.26 5.57 22.81
C PHE A 106 -9.07 5.69 24.12
N ARG A 107 -9.16 6.90 24.70
CA ARG A 107 -9.98 7.15 25.91
C ARG A 107 -11.49 7.04 25.67
N SER A 108 -11.97 7.46 24.49
CA SER A 108 -13.40 7.39 24.15
C SER A 108 -13.90 5.94 24.00
N GLY A 109 -13.00 5.02 23.69
CA GLY A 109 -13.30 3.60 23.62
C GLY A 109 -12.39 2.88 22.62
N PHE A 110 -11.77 1.79 23.06
CA PHE A 110 -10.90 0.97 22.23
C PHE A 110 -11.58 0.45 20.96
N PHE A 111 -12.89 0.17 21.03
CA PHE A 111 -13.67 -0.25 19.88
C PHE A 111 -13.73 0.82 18.77
N VAL A 112 -13.89 2.09 19.13
CA VAL A 112 -13.93 3.22 18.18
C VAL A 112 -12.60 3.36 17.46
N LEU A 113 -11.49 3.20 18.19
CA LEU A 113 -10.15 3.22 17.62
C LEU A 113 -9.96 2.11 16.58
N ILE A 114 -10.40 0.89 16.88
CA ILE A 114 -10.36 -0.23 15.92
C ILE A 114 -11.19 0.10 14.68
N MET A 115 -12.43 0.60 14.84
CA MET A 115 -13.26 0.97 13.70
C MET A 115 -12.61 2.04 12.83
N MET A 116 -11.99 3.05 13.44
CA MET A 116 -11.25 4.10 12.71
C MET A 116 -10.05 3.51 11.95
N VAL A 117 -9.28 2.61 12.57
CA VAL A 117 -8.17 1.92 11.88
C VAL A 117 -8.67 1.16 10.66
N PHE A 118 -9.75 0.37 10.80
CA PHE A 118 -10.30 -0.37 9.66
C PHE A 118 -10.89 0.55 8.57
N PHE A 119 -11.57 1.61 8.97
CA PHE A 119 -12.12 2.59 8.02
C PHE A 119 -11.01 3.21 7.16
N VAL A 120 -9.93 3.66 7.80
CA VAL A 120 -8.80 4.25 7.06
C VAL A 120 -8.00 3.18 6.30
N ALA A 121 -7.93 1.94 6.80
CA ALA A 121 -7.33 0.83 6.05
C ALA A 121 -8.06 0.57 4.73
N ILE A 122 -9.40 0.60 4.75
CA ILE A 122 -10.23 0.45 3.54
C ILE A 122 -10.06 1.66 2.61
N LEU A 123 -10.01 2.87 3.15
CA LEU A 123 -9.73 4.08 2.36
C LEU A 123 -8.35 4.00 1.68
N SER A 124 -7.33 3.57 2.44
CA SER A 124 -5.98 3.34 1.93
C SER A 124 -5.97 2.28 0.83
N ALA A 125 -6.73 1.20 0.99
CA ALA A 125 -6.90 0.18 -0.04
C ALA A 125 -7.50 0.78 -1.31
N LEU A 126 -8.58 1.56 -1.20
CA LEU A 126 -9.23 2.19 -2.34
C LEU A 126 -8.29 3.14 -3.10
N MET A 127 -7.61 4.03 -2.39
CA MET A 127 -6.70 5.00 -2.99
C MET A 127 -5.50 4.32 -3.65
N ASN A 128 -4.91 3.32 -3.01
CA ASN A 128 -3.82 2.54 -3.60
C ASN A 128 -4.29 1.62 -4.73
N ALA A 129 -5.54 1.17 -4.77
CA ALA A 129 -6.10 0.46 -5.91
C ALA A 129 -6.08 1.35 -7.16
N PHE A 130 -6.53 2.60 -7.00
CA PHE A 130 -6.47 3.58 -8.09
C PHE A 130 -5.01 3.85 -8.52
N SER A 131 -4.12 4.16 -7.58
CA SER A 131 -2.71 4.42 -7.88
C SER A 131 -2.01 3.21 -8.54
N GLY A 132 -2.32 1.99 -8.11
CA GLY A 132 -1.79 0.75 -8.68
C GLY A 132 -2.28 0.51 -10.12
N MET A 133 -3.55 0.80 -10.39
CA MET A 133 -4.10 0.76 -11.75
C MET A 133 -3.38 1.74 -12.66
N VAL A 134 -3.23 3.01 -12.23
CA VAL A 134 -2.55 4.06 -13.01
C VAL A 134 -1.10 3.67 -13.26
N THR A 135 -0.40 3.14 -12.25
CA THR A 135 0.99 2.69 -12.38
C THR A 135 1.11 1.63 -13.48
N MET A 136 0.26 0.60 -13.46
CA MET A 136 0.31 -0.44 -14.49
C MET A 136 -0.12 0.07 -15.86
N TYR A 137 -1.09 0.98 -15.93
CA TYR A 137 -1.49 1.62 -17.18
C TYR A 137 -0.32 2.35 -17.83
N VAL A 138 0.39 3.21 -17.09
CA VAL A 138 1.56 3.93 -17.59
C VAL A 138 2.65 2.95 -18.05
N TYR A 139 2.93 1.91 -17.26
CA TYR A 139 3.91 0.88 -17.63
C TYR A 139 3.57 0.16 -18.94
N ASN A 140 2.31 -0.19 -19.14
CA ASN A 140 1.88 -0.89 -20.35
C ASN A 140 1.96 -0.01 -21.62
N GLN A 141 2.01 1.32 -21.48
CA GLN A 141 2.19 2.24 -22.60
C GLN A 141 3.66 2.46 -22.96
N ILE A 142 4.57 2.38 -21.98
CA ILE A 142 6.01 2.61 -22.18
C ILE A 142 6.78 1.34 -22.49
N GLU A 143 6.29 0.16 -22.09
CA GLU A 143 6.96 -1.10 -22.37
C GLU A 143 6.65 -1.58 -23.79
N PRO A 144 7.69 -1.91 -24.59
CA PRO A 144 7.47 -2.57 -25.86
C PRO A 144 6.77 -3.89 -25.60
N LYS A 145 5.57 -4.08 -26.17
CA LYS A 145 4.90 -5.38 -26.14
C LYS A 145 5.84 -6.40 -26.80
N PRO A 146 6.05 -7.58 -26.20
CA PRO A 146 6.76 -8.64 -26.90
C PRO A 146 6.04 -8.88 -28.23
N ALA A 147 6.82 -8.99 -29.32
CA ALA A 147 6.26 -9.30 -30.63
C ALA A 147 5.38 -10.54 -30.48
N GLU A 148 4.12 -10.44 -30.88
CA GLU A 148 3.26 -11.61 -31.04
C GLU A 148 4.05 -12.61 -31.88
N GLU A 149 4.38 -13.77 -31.33
CA GLU A 149 4.94 -14.87 -32.11
C GLU A 149 4.00 -15.06 -33.29
N GLN A 150 4.49 -14.73 -34.49
CA GLN A 150 3.82 -15.05 -35.74
C GLN A 150 3.72 -16.57 -35.78
N THR A 151 2.62 -17.11 -35.26
CA THR A 151 2.15 -18.44 -35.63
C THR A 151 1.76 -18.35 -37.09
N ASN A 152 2.76 -18.43 -37.97
CA ASN A 152 2.60 -18.87 -39.35
C ASN A 152 2.11 -20.32 -39.25
N ILE A 153 0.80 -20.47 -39.16
CA ILE A 153 0.15 -21.74 -39.43
C ILE A 153 0.19 -21.86 -40.96
N ASP A 154 1.27 -22.44 -41.47
CA ASP A 154 1.33 -22.94 -42.84
C ASP A 154 0.25 -24.03 -42.96
N ILE A 155 -0.94 -23.64 -43.40
CA ILE A 155 -1.95 -24.57 -43.86
C ILE A 155 -1.49 -25.04 -45.23
N LYS A 156 -0.84 -26.21 -45.26
CA LYS A 156 -0.67 -26.96 -46.51
C LYS A 156 -2.03 -27.51 -46.91
N GLU A 157 -2.50 -27.07 -48.09
CA GLU A 157 -3.64 -27.64 -48.83
C GLU A 157 -3.48 -29.13 -49.13
#